data_AF-A0A401Q7V4-F1
#
_entry.id   AF-A0A401Q7V4-F1
#
_cell.length_a   1.000
_cell.length_b   1.000
_cell.length_c   1.000
_cell.angle_alpha   90.00
_cell.angle_beta   90.00
_cell.angle_gamma   90.00
#
_symmetry.space_group_name_H-M   'P 1'
#
loop_
_entity.id
_entity.type
_entity.pdbx_description
1 polymer ?
#
loop_
_entity_poly.entity_id
_entity_poly.type
_entity_poly.pdbx_seq_one_letter_code
_entity_poly.pdbx_strand_id
1 'polypeptide(L)'
;KINKFCNHTRSLTTGEEPQNILSGKRYITKVRKEFTDWNSFLDKNVSNFQDFLSDEVLSFEESYRGRELPGFVNYKTFETLVKNEIVKLEEPSIQKLTTVTDQN
;
A
#
# COMPACT_ATOMS: atom_id res chain seq x y z
N LYS A 1 -35.27 -19.99 4.49
CA LYS A 1 -34.84 -18.88 3.60
C LYS A 1 -33.68 -18.09 4.20
N ILE A 2 -33.79 -17.56 5.43
CA ILE A 2 -32.72 -16.80 6.12
C ILE A 2 -31.42 -17.61 6.29
N ASN A 3 -31.48 -18.83 6.84
CA ASN A 3 -30.26 -19.65 7.02
C ASN A 3 -29.48 -19.92 5.73
N LYS A 4 -30.17 -20.07 4.60
CA LYS A 4 -29.53 -20.26 3.29
C LYS A 4 -28.78 -19.01 2.86
N PHE A 5 -29.36 -17.83 3.09
CA PHE A 5 -28.70 -16.55 2.85
C PHE A 5 -27.48 -16.39 3.76
N CYS A 6 -27.61 -16.57 5.07
CA CYS A 6 -26.49 -16.46 6.01
C CYS A 6 -25.33 -17.42 5.69
N ASN A 7 -25.64 -18.66 5.33
CA ASN A 7 -24.62 -19.63 4.92
C ASN A 7 -23.92 -19.20 3.62
N HIS A 8 -24.66 -18.61 2.68
CA HIS A 8 -24.06 -18.09 1.46
C HIS A 8 -23.14 -16.89 1.74
N THR A 9 -23.59 -15.92 2.53
CA THR A 9 -22.75 -14.79 2.97
C THR A 9 -21.49 -15.28 3.67
N ARG A 10 -21.60 -16.28 4.55
CA ARG A 10 -20.43 -16.88 5.21
C ARG A 10 -19.46 -17.49 4.20
N SER A 11 -19.96 -18.25 3.23
CA SER A 11 -19.14 -18.85 2.18
C SER A 11 -18.42 -17.81 1.30
N LEU A 12 -19.05 -16.64 1.07
CA LEU A 12 -18.41 -15.52 0.37
C LEU A 12 -17.26 -14.94 1.20
N THR A 13 -17.46 -14.76 2.52
CA THR A 13 -16.42 -14.21 3.41
C THR A 13 -15.25 -15.16 3.62
N THR A 14 -15.48 -16.49 3.62
CA THR A 14 -14.40 -17.49 3.73
C THR A 14 -13.78 -17.84 2.38
N GLY A 15 -14.40 -17.47 1.27
CA GLY A 15 -13.98 -17.88 -0.07
C GLY A 15 -14.27 -19.36 -0.37
N GLU A 16 -15.27 -19.94 0.30
CA GLU A 16 -15.68 -21.35 0.19
C GLU A 16 -17.03 -21.49 -0.53
N GLU A 17 -17.35 -20.57 -1.44
CA GLU A 17 -18.55 -20.67 -2.27
C GLU A 17 -18.62 -22.03 -2.99
N PRO A 18 -19.78 -22.70 -3.02
CA PRO A 18 -19.96 -23.97 -3.72
C PRO A 18 -19.72 -23.84 -5.23
N GLN A 19 -19.04 -24.81 -5.83
CA GLN A 19 -18.68 -24.77 -7.26
C GLN A 19 -19.90 -24.68 -8.19
N ASN A 20 -21.03 -25.26 -7.79
CA ASN A 20 -22.29 -25.22 -8.54
C ASN A 20 -23.00 -23.85 -8.51
N ILE A 21 -22.53 -22.90 -7.69
CA ILE A 21 -23.06 -21.53 -7.57
C ILE A 21 -22.07 -20.52 -8.18
N LEU A 22 -20.81 -20.93 -8.37
CA LEU A 22 -19.75 -20.09 -8.93
C LEU A 22 -19.96 -19.83 -10.43
N SER A 23 -20.08 -18.56 -10.79
CA SER A 23 -20.11 -18.07 -12.17
C SER A 23 -18.81 -17.31 -12.50
N GLY A 24 -17.65 -17.96 -12.30
CA GLY A 24 -16.33 -17.38 -12.58
C GLY A 24 -15.35 -17.51 -11.42
N LYS A 25 -14.51 -16.47 -11.19
CA LYS A 25 -13.56 -16.43 -10.08
C LYS A 25 -14.29 -16.08 -8.77
N ARG A 26 -13.86 -16.71 -7.67
CA ARG A 26 -14.30 -16.39 -6.31
C ARG A 26 -14.05 -14.92 -5.99
N TYR A 27 -14.91 -14.33 -5.16
CA TYR A 27 -14.76 -12.92 -4.77
C TYR A 27 -13.41 -12.68 -4.09
N ILE A 28 -12.99 -13.57 -3.20
CA ILE A 28 -11.69 -13.50 -2.51
C ILE A 28 -10.49 -13.44 -3.48
N THR A 29 -10.61 -14.05 -4.67
CA THR A 29 -9.54 -13.99 -5.68
C THR A 29 -9.42 -12.60 -6.30
N LYS A 30 -10.54 -11.89 -6.48
CA LYS A 30 -10.54 -10.50 -6.96
C LYS A 30 -9.95 -9.58 -5.90
N VAL A 31 -10.40 -9.72 -4.65
CA VAL A 31 -9.87 -8.96 -3.50
C VAL A 31 -8.37 -9.16 -3.35
N ARG A 32 -7.90 -10.42 -3.38
CA ARG A 32 -6.46 -10.73 -3.32
C ARG A 32 -5.66 -10.07 -4.43
N LYS A 33 -6.19 -10.02 -5.65
CA LYS A 33 -5.53 -9.32 -6.75
C LYS A 33 -5.36 -7.83 -6.44
N GLU A 34 -6.41 -7.17 -5.95
CA GLU A 34 -6.33 -5.74 -5.58
C GLU A 34 -5.26 -5.48 -4.51
N PHE A 35 -5.14 -6.37 -3.52
CA PHE A 35 -4.08 -6.31 -2.50
C PHE A 35 -2.69 -6.63 -3.03
N THR A 36 -2.54 -7.57 -3.97
CA THR A 36 -1.26 -7.81 -4.65
C THR A 36 -0.82 -6.57 -5.43
N ASP A 37 -1.72 -5.97 -6.20
CA ASP A 37 -1.44 -4.76 -6.97
C ASP A 37 -1.08 -3.59 -6.03
N TRP A 38 -1.74 -3.50 -4.87
CA TRP A 38 -1.40 -2.53 -3.82
C TRP A 38 0.01 -2.75 -3.26
N ASN A 39 0.40 -4.00 -2.98
CA ASN A 39 1.74 -4.30 -2.50
C ASN A 39 2.81 -3.90 -3.52
N SER A 40 2.61 -4.23 -4.80
CA SER A 40 3.52 -3.83 -5.87
C SER A 40 3.64 -2.31 -6.02
N PHE A 41 2.55 -1.57 -5.81
CA PHE A 41 2.57 -0.11 -5.75
C PHE A 41 3.41 0.40 -4.57
N LEU A 42 3.23 -0.16 -3.38
CA LEU A 42 4.03 0.19 -2.20
C LEU A 42 5.52 -0.11 -2.40
N ASP A 43 5.85 -1.29 -2.92
CA ASP A 43 7.23 -1.69 -3.20
C ASP A 43 7.91 -0.69 -4.14
N LYS A 44 7.20 -0.28 -5.21
CA LYS A 44 7.70 0.73 -6.14
C LYS A 44 7.92 2.10 -5.48
N ASN A 45 6.99 2.55 -4.63
CA ASN A 45 7.16 3.82 -3.92
C ASN A 45 8.34 3.78 -2.95
N VAL A 46 8.54 2.67 -2.23
CA VAL A 46 9.69 2.49 -1.34
C VAL A 46 10.99 2.56 -2.12
N SER A 47 11.11 1.85 -3.26
CA SER A 47 12.30 1.92 -4.10
C SER A 47 12.57 3.33 -4.61
N ASN A 48 11.56 4.02 -5.15
CA ASN A 48 11.70 5.39 -5.63
C ASN A 48 12.13 6.36 -4.51
N PHE A 49 11.59 6.17 -3.30
CA PHE A 49 11.93 7.00 -2.16
C PHE A 49 13.35 6.74 -1.66
N GLN A 50 13.83 5.49 -1.71
CA GLN A 50 15.22 5.15 -1.40
C GLN A 50 16.20 5.78 -2.38
N ASP A 51 15.88 5.77 -3.67
CA ASP A 51 16.69 6.43 -4.71
C ASP A 51 16.75 7.95 -4.44
N PHE A 52 15.59 8.59 -4.23
CA PHE A 52 15.51 10.00 -3.87
C PHE A 52 16.30 10.35 -2.61
N LEU A 53 16.19 9.55 -1.55
CA LEU A 53 16.94 9.77 -0.31
C LEU A 53 18.44 9.65 -0.52
N SER A 54 18.88 8.72 -1.36
CA SER A 54 20.30 8.54 -1.69
C SER A 54 20.86 9.78 -2.39
N ASP A 55 20.12 10.32 -3.35
CA ASP A 55 20.48 11.56 -4.05
C ASP A 55 20.51 12.77 -3.09
N GLU A 56 19.51 12.88 -2.20
CA GLU A 56 19.44 13.95 -1.19
C GLU A 56 20.63 13.90 -0.23
N VAL A 57 20.99 12.70 0.26
CA VAL A 57 22.16 12.48 1.13
C VAL A 57 23.45 12.87 0.42
N LEU A 58 23.64 12.44 -0.83
CA LEU A 58 24.82 12.81 -1.63
C LEU A 58 24.93 14.32 -1.81
N SER A 59 23.82 14.98 -2.17
CA SER A 59 23.80 16.44 -2.36
C SER A 59 24.14 17.22 -1.08
N PHE A 60 23.70 16.70 0.07
CA PHE A 60 23.99 17.26 1.37
C PHE A 60 25.49 17.10 1.70
N GLU A 61 26.04 15.90 1.52
CA GLU A 61 27.46 15.63 1.75
C GLU A 61 28.36 16.52 0.88
N GLU A 62 28.01 16.74 -0.40
CA GLU A 62 28.75 17.62 -1.30
C GLU A 62 28.70 19.09 -0.88
N SER A 63 27.53 19.57 -0.45
CA SER A 63 27.30 20.99 -0.11
C SER A 63 27.92 21.43 1.23
N TYR A 64 28.03 20.48 2.17
CA TYR A 64 28.46 20.73 3.56
C TYR A 64 29.79 20.04 3.93
N ARG A 65 30.46 19.40 2.95
CA ARG A 65 31.79 18.80 3.13
C ARG A 65 32.80 19.79 3.75
N GLY A 66 33.42 19.37 4.85
CA GLY A 66 34.43 20.18 5.55
C GLY A 66 33.89 21.29 6.46
N ARG A 67 32.56 21.38 6.64
CA ARG A 67 31.90 22.32 7.58
C ARG A 67 31.27 21.67 8.81
N GLU A 68 31.43 20.36 9.02
CA GLU A 68 30.68 19.66 10.06
C GLU A 68 31.40 19.63 11.42
N LEU A 69 30.69 20.14 12.44
CA LEU A 69 30.75 19.66 13.82
C LEU A 69 30.21 18.21 13.86
N PRO A 70 30.74 17.34 14.73
CA PRO A 70 30.28 15.95 14.83
C PRO A 70 28.82 15.87 15.32
N GLY A 71 27.89 15.43 14.48
CA GLY A 71 26.68 14.73 14.98
C GLY A 71 25.29 15.11 14.46
N PHE A 72 25.08 15.87 13.38
CA PHE A 72 23.72 16.21 12.94
C PHE A 72 23.46 15.92 11.45
N VAL A 73 23.20 14.64 11.16
CA VAL A 73 22.24 14.30 10.09
C VAL A 73 20.90 14.89 10.52
N ASN A 74 20.30 15.80 9.75
CA ASN A 74 19.10 16.52 10.15
C ASN A 74 17.88 15.57 10.22
N TYR A 75 17.73 14.89 11.36
CA TYR A 75 16.67 13.90 11.61
C TYR A 75 15.27 14.48 11.37
N LYS A 76 15.08 15.77 11.65
CA LYS A 76 13.81 16.46 11.40
C LYS A 76 13.49 16.58 9.91
N THR A 77 14.50 16.75 9.06
CA THR A 77 14.33 16.70 7.60
C THR A 77 13.91 15.30 7.17
N PHE A 78 14.64 14.26 7.60
CA PHE A 78 14.29 12.88 7.26
C PHE A 78 12.89 12.51 7.73
N GLU A 79 12.54 12.85 8.98
CA GLU A 79 11.21 12.63 9.54
C GLU A 79 10.12 13.30 8.70
N THR A 80 10.36 14.54 8.23
CA THR A 80 9.43 15.27 7.37
C THR A 80 9.28 14.59 6.01
N LEU A 81 10.37 14.13 5.41
CA LEU A 81 10.35 13.41 4.13
C LEU A 81 9.54 12.12 4.24
N VAL A 82 9.77 11.30 5.27
CA VAL A 82 9.02 10.06 5.50
C VAL A 82 7.54 10.35 5.73
N LYS A 83 7.19 11.37 6.53
CA LYS A 83 5.79 11.75 6.75
C LYS A 83 5.09 12.14 5.45
N ASN A 84 5.78 12.90 4.59
CA ASN A 84 5.22 13.30 3.30
C ASN A 84 4.93 12.09 2.40
N GLU A 85 5.80 11.07 2.39
CA GLU A 85 5.52 9.83 1.67
C GLU A 85 4.31 9.07 2.22
N ILE A 86 4.16 9.01 3.55
CA ILE A 86 3.00 8.35 4.18
C ILE A 86 1.69 9.06 3.81
N VAL A 87 1.66 10.41 3.82
CA VAL A 87 0.47 11.18 3.45
C VAL A 87 0.05 10.90 2.00
N LYS A 88 1.00 10.74 1.08
CA LYS A 88 0.70 10.40 -0.32
C LYS A 88 0.00 9.05 -0.49
N LEU A 89 0.06 8.16 0.51
CA LEU A 89 -0.61 6.85 0.45
C LEU A 89 -2.10 6.92 0.80
N GLU A 90 -2.59 8.02 1.39
CA GLU A 90 -3.98 8.15 1.83
C GLU A 90 -4.98 8.01 0.68
N GLU A 91 -4.87 8.86 -0.34
CA GLU A 91 -5.76 8.85 -1.50
C GLU A 91 -5.79 7.49 -2.23
N PRO A 92 -4.65 6.89 -2.63
CA PRO A 92 -4.69 5.61 -3.34
C PRO A 92 -5.16 4.45 -2.44
N SER A 93 -5.02 4.54 -1.12
CA SER A 93 -5.63 3.58 -0.18
C SER A 93 -7.15 3.66 -0.20
N ILE A 94 -7.71 4.88 -0.21
CA ILE A 94 -9.16 5.11 -0.32
C ILE A 94 -9.67 4.59 -1.67
N GLN A 95 -8.97 4.89 -2.77
CA GLN A 95 -9.32 4.38 -4.10
C GLN A 95 -9.35 2.85 -4.15
N LYS A 96 -8.39 2.17 -3.50
CA LYS A 96 -8.38 0.71 -3.40
C LYS A 96 -9.55 0.17 -2.58
N LEU A 97 -9.88 0.81 -1.47
CA LEU A 97 -11.07 0.46 -0.68
C LEU A 97 -12.34 0.56 -1.54
N THR A 98 -12.55 1.70 -2.20
CA THR A 98 -13.68 1.94 -3.10
C THR A 98 -13.75 0.90 -4.22
N THR A 99 -12.61 0.57 -4.83
CA THR A 99 -12.55 -0.45 -5.89
C THR A 99 -13.02 -1.82 -5.41
N VAL A 100 -12.68 -2.20 -4.17
CA VAL A 100 -13.09 -3.48 -3.58
C VAL A 100 -14.56 -3.49 -3.16
N THR A 101 -15.09 -2.35 -2.69
CA THR A 101 -16.49 -2.23 -2.25
C THR A 101 -17.47 -2.08 -3.41
N ASP A 102 -17.10 -1.33 -4.45
CA ASP A 102 -18.00 -0.89 -5.53
C ASP A 102 -18.00 -1.84 -6.74
N GLN A 103 -17.12 -2.85 -6.78
CA GLN A 103 -17.22 -3.96 -7.74
C GLN A 103 -18.43 -4.90 -7.48
N ASN A 104 -19.43 -4.46 -6.71
CA ASN A 104 -20.71 -5.14 -6.44
C ASN A 104 -21.84 -4.59 -7.30
#